data_AF-X1TVH6-F1
#
_entry.id   AF-X1TVH6-F1
#
_cell.length_a   1.000
_cell.length_b   1.000
_cell.length_c   1.000
_cell.angle_alpha   90.00
_cell.angle_beta   90.00
_cell.angle_gamma   90.00
#
_symmetry.space_group_name_H-M   'P 1'
#
loop_
_entity.id
_entity.type
_entity.pdbx_description
1 polymer ?
#
loop_
_entity_poly.entity_id
_entity_poly.type
_entity_poly.pdbx_seq_one_letter_code
_entity_poly.pdbx_strand_id
1 'polypeptide(L)'
;MEQRVHNFNPGPATLPLPVLEEIKENLLSFRGSGMSITEVSHRSREFDEVLTDAIERTRRLLKLTDDYHVLFIQGGASMQFCMIPMNLALPGKPLNYLNTGTWSTKAIKEAQIQGKDVR
;
A
#
# COMPACT_ATOMS: atom_id res chain seq x y z
N MET A 1 2.80 15.72 -28.89
CA MET A 1 2.62 15.27 -27.50
C MET A 1 1.43 16.02 -26.94
N GLU A 2 0.45 15.32 -26.38
CA GLU A 2 -0.64 16.00 -25.66
C GLU A 2 -0.07 16.75 -24.45
N GLN A 3 -0.60 17.94 -24.17
CA GLN A 3 -0.20 18.72 -23.02
C GLN A 3 -0.72 18.05 -21.75
N ARG A 4 0.17 17.64 -20.82
CA ARG A 4 -0.27 17.11 -19.52
C ARG A 4 -1.06 18.19 -18.76
N VAL A 5 -2.24 17.82 -18.30
CA VAL A 5 -3.07 18.66 -17.44
C VAL A 5 -2.41 18.88 -16.07
N HIS A 6 -2.72 20.01 -15.44
CA HIS A 6 -2.41 20.23 -14.03
C HIS A 6 -3.41 19.45 -13.17
N ASN A 7 -3.06 18.22 -12.80
CA ASN A 7 -3.92 17.34 -12.02
C ASN A 7 -3.67 17.52 -10.52
N PHE A 8 -4.66 18.08 -9.81
CA PHE A 8 -4.68 18.33 -8.37
C PHE A 8 -5.56 17.34 -7.57
N ASN A 9 -5.84 16.16 -8.12
CA ASN A 9 -6.68 15.18 -7.44
C ASN A 9 -6.08 14.71 -6.10
N PRO A 10 -6.92 14.52 -5.07
CA PRO A 10 -6.49 14.08 -3.74
C PRO A 10 -6.30 12.55 -3.62
N GLY A 11 -6.70 11.78 -4.63
CA GLY A 11 -6.63 10.30 -4.64
C GLY A 11 -7.74 9.66 -5.49
N PRO A 12 -7.41 8.80 -6.48
CA PRO A 12 -6.08 8.58 -7.06
C PRO A 12 -5.45 9.88 -7.57
N ALA A 13 -4.11 9.93 -7.61
CA ALA A 13 -3.35 11.16 -7.85
C ALA A 13 -2.31 11.00 -8.98
N THR A 14 -1.61 12.10 -9.30
CA THR A 14 -0.64 12.18 -10.39
C THR A 14 0.59 11.29 -10.16
N LEU A 15 0.91 10.45 -11.15
CA LEU A 15 2.19 9.72 -11.23
C LEU A 15 3.26 10.56 -11.95
N PRO A 16 4.56 10.42 -11.59
CA PRO A 16 5.68 10.97 -12.36
C PRO A 16 5.65 10.47 -13.81
N LEU A 17 5.91 11.37 -14.77
CA LEU A 17 5.89 11.00 -16.19
C LEU A 17 6.89 9.88 -16.54
N PRO A 18 8.13 9.88 -16.04
CA PRO A 18 9.09 8.82 -16.36
C PRO A 18 8.60 7.41 -15.96
N VAL A 19 7.83 7.30 -14.87
CA VAL A 19 7.24 6.02 -14.44
C VAL A 19 6.18 5.55 -15.41
N LEU A 20 5.34 6.46 -15.92
CA LEU A 20 4.33 6.14 -16.92
C LEU A 20 4.96 5.71 -18.25
N GLU A 21 6.07 6.34 -18.64
CA GLU A 21 6.83 6.00 -19.84
C GLU A 21 7.46 4.62 -19.71
N GLU A 22 8.10 4.30 -18.58
CA GLU A 22 8.68 2.99 -18.31
C GLU A 22 7.61 1.88 -18.31
N ILE A 23 6.45 2.11 -17.69
CA ILE A 23 5.31 1.18 -17.74
C ILE A 23 4.88 0.96 -19.19
N LYS A 24 4.69 2.05 -19.96
CA LYS A 24 4.27 1.98 -21.37
C LYS A 24 5.24 1.14 -22.22
N GLU A 25 6.53 1.33 -22.02
CA GLU A 25 7.59 0.63 -22.75
C GLU A 25 7.66 -0.86 -22.42
N ASN A 26 7.37 -1.23 -21.17
CA ASN A 26 7.50 -2.61 -20.68
C ASN A 26 6.16 -3.38 -20.62
N LEU A 27 5.02 -2.73 -20.89
CA LEU A 27 3.71 -3.34 -20.65
C LEU A 27 3.48 -4.64 -21.44
N LEU A 28 3.86 -4.67 -22.72
CA LEU A 28 3.63 -5.84 -23.57
C LEU A 28 4.73 -6.90 -23.46
N SER A 29 5.91 -6.54 -22.97
CA SER A 29 7.03 -7.47 -22.78
C SER A 29 7.89 -6.96 -21.63
N PHE A 30 7.57 -7.45 -20.44
CA PHE A 30 8.26 -7.07 -19.22
C PHE A 30 9.69 -7.60 -19.25
N ARG A 31 10.68 -6.69 -19.22
CA ARG A 31 12.12 -7.02 -19.24
C ARG A 31 12.52 -7.95 -20.40
N GLY A 32 11.84 -7.84 -21.55
CA GLY A 32 12.11 -8.68 -22.72
C GLY A 32 11.69 -10.14 -22.58
N SER A 33 10.87 -10.49 -21.58
CA SER A 33 10.40 -11.87 -21.36
C SER A 33 9.44 -12.38 -22.44
N GLY A 34 8.89 -11.51 -23.28
CA GLY A 34 7.82 -11.84 -24.22
C GLY A 34 6.44 -11.97 -23.55
N MET A 35 6.34 -11.67 -22.25
CA MET A 35 5.10 -11.64 -21.48
C MET A 35 4.91 -10.28 -20.81
N SER A 36 3.68 -9.82 -20.69
CA SER A 36 3.33 -8.71 -19.81
C SER A 36 3.56 -9.10 -18.35
N ILE A 37 3.91 -8.14 -17.50
CA ILE A 37 3.96 -8.33 -16.05
C ILE A 37 2.60 -8.82 -15.48
N THR A 38 1.50 -8.53 -16.17
CA THR A 38 0.15 -9.00 -15.81
C THR A 38 -0.09 -10.48 -16.11
N GLU A 39 0.79 -11.11 -16.90
CA GLU A 39 0.73 -12.53 -17.27
C GLU A 39 1.78 -13.36 -16.49
N VAL A 40 2.81 -12.70 -15.96
CA VAL A 40 3.85 -13.32 -15.13
C VAL A 40 3.24 -13.89 -13.85
N SER A 41 3.54 -15.15 -13.56
CA SER A 41 3.07 -15.81 -12.34
C SER A 41 3.62 -15.12 -11.09
N HIS A 42 2.77 -14.87 -10.09
CA HIS A 42 3.18 -14.33 -8.80
C HIS A 42 4.13 -15.26 -7.99
N ARG A 43 4.31 -16.51 -8.44
CA ARG A 43 5.24 -17.49 -7.85
C ARG A 43 6.51 -17.67 -8.67
N SER A 44 6.64 -16.95 -9.79
CA SER A 44 7.84 -16.98 -10.62
C SER A 44 8.97 -16.19 -9.98
N ARG A 45 10.21 -16.51 -10.34
CA ARG A 45 11.39 -15.75 -9.90
C ARG A 45 11.32 -14.30 -10.39
N GLU A 46 10.79 -14.11 -11.59
CA GLU A 46 10.64 -12.80 -12.23
C GLU A 46 9.74 -11.87 -11.40
N PHE A 47 8.64 -12.37 -10.84
CA PHE A 47 7.79 -11.59 -9.96
C PHE A 47 8.36 -11.46 -8.54
N ASP A 48 9.00 -12.51 -8.02
CA ASP A 48 9.66 -12.48 -6.71
C ASP A 48 10.75 -11.39 -6.64
N GLU A 49 11.51 -11.22 -7.73
CA GLU A 49 12.49 -10.14 -7.88
C GLU A 49 11.83 -8.74 -7.82
N VAL A 50 10.65 -8.56 -8.45
CA VAL A 50 9.89 -7.30 -8.39
C VAL A 50 9.43 -7.01 -6.96
N LEU A 51 8.87 -8.02 -6.28
CA LEU A 51 8.39 -7.89 -4.92
C LEU A 51 9.53 -7.57 -3.94
N THR A 52 10.64 -8.31 -4.05
CA THR A 52 11.82 -8.14 -3.20
C THR A 52 12.44 -6.76 -3.40
N ASP A 53 12.63 -6.32 -4.64
CA ASP A 53 13.16 -4.98 -4.94
C ASP A 53 12.25 -3.87 -4.37
N ALA A 54 10.92 -4.03 -4.43
CA ALA A 54 9.99 -3.08 -3.82
C ALA A 54 10.14 -3.03 -2.28
N ILE A 55 10.24 -4.18 -1.61
CA ILE A 55 10.47 -4.26 -0.15
C ILE A 55 11.79 -3.56 0.21
N GLU A 56 12.88 -3.90 -0.46
CA GLU A 56 14.21 -3.35 -0.19
C GLU A 56 14.26 -1.82 -0.41
N ARG A 57 13.62 -1.32 -1.47
CA ARG A 57 13.50 0.12 -1.74
C ARG A 57 12.73 0.83 -0.64
N THR A 58 11.61 0.28 -0.19
CA THR A 58 10.84 0.85 0.93
C THR A 58 11.67 0.88 2.21
N ARG A 59 12.34 -0.23 2.55
CA ARG A 59 13.23 -0.30 3.73
C ARG A 59 14.33 0.75 3.66
N ARG A 60 14.99 0.89 2.51
CA ARG A 60 16.07 1.86 2.30
C ARG A 60 15.59 3.31 2.40
N LEU A 61 14.48 3.65 1.75
CA LEU A 61 13.94 5.02 1.75
C LEU A 61 13.47 5.46 3.14
N LEU A 62 12.85 4.55 3.88
CA LEU A 62 12.33 4.83 5.22
C LEU A 62 13.33 4.52 6.35
N LYS A 63 14.53 4.04 6.01
CA LYS A 63 15.60 3.64 6.96
C LYS A 63 15.11 2.63 8.01
N LEU A 64 14.36 1.62 7.58
CA LEU A 64 13.82 0.59 8.47
C LEU A 64 14.91 -0.38 8.93
N THR A 65 14.91 -0.72 10.21
CA THR A 65 15.73 -1.79 10.80
C THR A 65 15.09 -3.16 10.57
N ASP A 66 15.75 -4.23 11.03
CA ASP A 66 15.22 -5.60 10.95
C ASP A 66 14.03 -5.85 11.89
N ASP A 67 13.70 -4.89 12.76
CA ASP A 67 12.53 -4.93 13.64
C ASP A 67 11.19 -4.72 12.90
N TYR A 68 11.24 -4.35 11.61
CA TYR A 68 10.07 -4.00 10.80
C TYR A 68 9.94 -4.87 9.55
N HIS A 69 8.72 -5.32 9.26
CA HIS A 69 8.36 -5.96 8.00
C HIS A 69 7.61 -4.99 7.06
N VAL A 70 7.84 -5.13 5.74
CA VAL A 70 7.07 -4.44 4.69
C VAL A 70 6.08 -5.43 4.10
N LEU A 71 4.78 -5.11 4.15
CA LEU A 71 3.70 -5.96 3.67
C LEU A 71 2.89 -5.25 2.58
N PHE A 72 2.56 -5.96 1.50
CA PHE A 72 1.64 -5.48 0.46
C PHE A 72 0.30 -6.22 0.59
N ILE A 73 -0.69 -5.53 1.15
CA ILE A 73 -2.02 -6.09 1.44
C ILE A 73 -3.07 -5.31 0.64
N GLN A 74 -4.03 -6.03 0.05
CA GLN A 74 -5.15 -5.43 -0.68
C GLN A 74 -6.14 -4.71 0.25
N GLY A 75 -7.23 -4.14 -0.27
CA GLY A 75 -8.31 -3.54 0.53
C GLY A 75 -8.08 -2.09 0.98
N GLY A 76 -6.89 -1.53 0.71
CA GLY A 76 -6.56 -0.14 0.99
C GLY A 76 -6.54 0.22 2.48
N ALA A 77 -6.35 1.52 2.77
CA ALA A 77 -6.24 2.00 4.15
C ALA A 77 -7.50 1.73 4.99
N SER A 78 -8.69 1.82 4.36
CA SER A 78 -9.97 1.57 5.04
C SER A 78 -10.08 0.14 5.59
N MET A 79 -9.58 -0.87 4.88
CA MET A 79 -9.58 -2.25 5.41
C MET A 79 -8.62 -2.39 6.60
N GLN A 80 -7.52 -1.63 6.63
CA GLN A 80 -6.60 -1.66 7.76
C GLN A 80 -7.22 -1.07 9.03
N PHE A 81 -8.21 -0.18 8.93
CA PHE A 81 -8.94 0.32 10.10
C PHE A 81 -9.63 -0.79 10.90
N CYS A 82 -10.11 -1.86 10.24
CA CYS A 82 -10.65 -3.02 10.94
C CYS A 82 -9.56 -4.05 11.28
N MET A 83 -8.57 -4.27 10.39
CA MET A 83 -7.55 -5.29 10.59
C MET A 83 -6.61 -4.99 11.76
N ILE A 84 -6.29 -3.71 12.01
CA ILE A 84 -5.44 -3.29 13.13
C ILE A 84 -6.02 -3.72 14.49
N PRO A 85 -7.25 -3.34 14.89
CA PRO A 85 -7.82 -3.77 16.16
C PRO A 85 -8.10 -5.29 16.23
N MET A 86 -8.28 -5.98 15.11
CA MET A 86 -8.40 -7.45 15.10
C MET A 86 -7.11 -8.15 15.49
N ASN A 87 -5.95 -7.59 15.12
CA ASN A 87 -4.64 -8.23 15.31
C ASN A 87 -3.88 -7.71 16.53
N LEU A 88 -4.04 -6.44 16.89
CA LEU A 88 -3.19 -5.77 17.88
C LEU A 88 -3.91 -5.47 19.20
N ALA A 89 -5.24 -5.62 19.28
CA ALA A 89 -5.97 -5.38 20.52
C ALA A 89 -5.62 -6.42 21.59
N LEU A 90 -5.18 -5.95 22.75
CA LEU A 90 -4.90 -6.82 23.88
C LEU A 90 -6.19 -7.10 24.69
N PRO A 91 -6.41 -8.34 25.16
CA PRO A 91 -7.58 -8.67 25.96
C PRO A 91 -7.72 -7.76 27.19
N GLY A 92 -8.92 -7.21 27.39
CA GLY A 92 -9.24 -6.34 28.52
C GLY A 92 -8.55 -4.98 28.53
N LYS A 93 -7.86 -4.58 27.45
CA LYS A 93 -7.22 -3.28 27.33
C LYS A 93 -7.98 -2.38 26.34
N PRO A 94 -8.19 -1.09 26.68
CA PRO A 94 -8.77 -0.12 25.75
C PRO A 94 -7.79 0.18 24.60
N LEU A 95 -8.34 0.62 23.47
CA LEU A 95 -7.57 1.16 22.34
C LEU A 95 -7.54 2.68 22.42
N ASN A 96 -6.35 3.28 22.35
CA ASN A 96 -6.21 4.73 22.36
C ASN A 96 -6.11 5.26 20.92
N TYR A 97 -6.91 6.25 20.57
CA TYR A 97 -6.88 6.92 19.26
C TYR A 97 -6.72 8.44 19.43
N LEU A 98 -5.83 9.05 18.65
CA LEU A 98 -5.79 10.50 18.51
C LEU A 98 -6.74 10.92 17.39
N ASN A 99 -7.88 11.53 17.72
CA ASN A 99 -8.83 11.99 16.71
C ASN A 99 -8.48 13.39 16.19
N THR A 100 -8.00 13.46 14.93
CA THR A 100 -7.59 14.71 14.28
C THR A 100 -8.42 15.08 13.05
N GLY A 101 -9.41 14.27 12.67
CA GLY A 101 -10.32 14.58 11.57
C GLY A 101 -11.00 13.37 10.95
N THR A 102 -11.28 13.48 9.65
CA THR A 102 -12.12 12.51 8.92
C THR A 102 -11.57 11.08 8.96
N TRP A 103 -10.27 10.89 8.80
CA TRP A 103 -9.68 9.55 8.69
C TRP A 103 -9.57 8.85 10.05
N SER A 104 -9.13 9.56 11.10
CA SER A 104 -9.12 9.02 12.47
C SER A 104 -10.53 8.69 12.96
N THR A 105 -11.53 9.53 12.63
CA THR A 105 -12.94 9.24 12.95
C THR A 105 -13.43 7.95 12.30
N LYS A 106 -13.05 7.69 11.04
CA LYS A 106 -13.38 6.41 10.36
C LYS A 106 -12.68 5.22 11.01
N ALA A 107 -11.41 5.37 11.40
CA ALA A 107 -10.68 4.30 12.07
C ALA A 107 -11.28 3.93 13.44
N ILE A 108 -11.68 4.95 14.22
CA ILE A 108 -12.39 4.77 15.50
C ILE A 108 -13.70 4.01 15.30
N LYS A 109 -14.47 4.37 14.26
CA LYS A 109 -15.74 3.69 13.94
C LYS A 109 -15.54 2.19 13.72
N GLU A 110 -14.51 1.78 12.98
CA GLU A 110 -14.22 0.35 12.74
C GLU A 110 -13.84 -0.39 14.02
N ALA A 111 -13.09 0.24 14.94
CA ALA A 111 -12.81 -0.34 16.25
C ALA A 111 -14.08 -0.51 17.10
N GLN A 112 -14.98 0.48 17.07
CA GLN A 112 -16.26 0.42 17.79
C GLN A 112 -17.20 -0.66 17.24
N ILE A 113 -17.24 -0.86 15.91
CA ILE A 113 -18.01 -1.96 15.28
C ILE A 113 -17.57 -3.34 15.82
N GLN A 114 -16.30 -3.49 16.18
CA GLN A 114 -15.75 -4.71 16.78
C GLN A 114 -15.98 -4.82 18.30
N GLY A 115 -16.74 -3.89 18.90
CA GLY A 115 -17.00 -3.85 20.34
C GLY A 115 -15.78 -3.50 21.18
N LYS A 116 -14.77 -2.83 20.62
CA LYS A 116 -13.59 -2.40 21.38
C LYS A 116 -13.91 -1.14 22.19
N ASP A 117 -13.40 -1.09 23.43
CA ASP A 117 -13.36 0.13 24.23
C ASP A 117 -12.33 1.09 23.60
N VAL A 118 -12.78 2.27 23.18
CA VAL A 118 -11.95 3.28 22.50
C VAL A 118 -11.85 4.53 23.37
N ARG A 119 -10.63 5.02 23.57
CA ARG A 119 -10.30 6.23 24.34
C ARG A 119 -9.60 7.26 23.49
#